data_AF-A0A2K2VHL1-F1
#
_entry.id   AF-A0A2K2VHL1-F1
#
_cell.length_a   1.000
_cell.length_b   1.000
_cell.length_c   1.000
_cell.angle_alpha   90.00
_cell.angle_beta   90.00
_cell.angle_gamma   90.00
#
_symmetry.space_group_name_H-M   'P 1'
#
loop_
_entity.id
_entity.type
_entity.pdbx_description
1 polymer ?
#
loop_
_entity_poly.entity_id
_entity_poly.type
_entity_poly.pdbx_seq_one_letter_code
_entity_poly.pdbx_strand_id
1 'polypeptide(L)'
;MLSITTPYLMNISLDMLSESVGLLFFFLGLYALELKKNRLSGIIFAVSFFSRPSYLIFFIAGFIYLYLFKRDSLKPVLIWFLSTSALFLLFVFINNGMLYFHEGVRFIEGHFSLWGRGQNSELSWFDNIFSFVNMPYIFLIFLLFKQERRFTLLYLLFVCYFLWILFAQNPDSLRHVIPLIFIANIFLSIYLKKMPLILFLILSFNIFHILQYDEKISPIEQIAKNRALTERIIIANRGIEILRTVYNYRVADNYYGESAKYLNEQNRVYIITAKKPKEADYEIYKGRFVGEKTLYLLKE
;
A
#
# COMPACT_ATOMS: atom_id res chain seq x y z
N MET A 1 18.03 -0.54 -9.82
CA MET A 1 17.82 0.84 -10.30
C MET A 1 16.36 1.20 -10.35
N LEU A 2 15.53 0.61 -11.24
CA LEU A 2 14.08 0.92 -11.31
C LEU A 2 13.37 0.90 -9.94
N SER A 3 13.54 -0.18 -9.16
CA SER A 3 12.92 -0.29 -7.83
C SER A 3 13.53 0.62 -6.75
N ILE A 4 14.73 1.14 -6.96
CA ILE A 4 15.38 2.07 -6.01
C ILE A 4 14.91 3.50 -6.28
N THR A 5 14.77 3.82 -7.56
CA THR A 5 14.32 5.14 -7.99
C THR A 5 12.80 5.29 -7.94
N THR A 6 12.01 4.23 -7.74
CA THR A 6 10.55 4.35 -7.72
C THR A 6 10.10 5.25 -6.57
N PRO A 7 9.17 6.19 -6.81
CA PRO A 7 8.72 7.11 -5.76
C PRO A 7 7.90 6.40 -4.67
N TYR A 8 7.43 5.17 -4.94
CA TYR A 8 6.78 4.30 -3.97
C TYR A 8 7.70 3.72 -2.89
N LEU A 9 9.03 3.74 -3.09
CA LEU A 9 9.95 3.22 -2.09
C LEU A 9 9.90 4.04 -0.80
N MET A 10 9.73 5.36 -0.93
CA MET A 10 9.63 6.27 0.20
C MET A 10 8.38 5.98 1.05
N ASN A 11 7.26 5.61 0.40
CA ASN A 11 6.05 5.16 1.10
C ASN A 11 6.35 3.99 2.05
N ILE A 12 7.11 2.99 1.56
CA ILE A 12 7.46 1.80 2.37
C ILE A 12 8.33 2.20 3.57
N SER A 13 9.30 3.08 3.36
CA SER A 13 10.23 3.47 4.43
C SER A 13 9.60 4.32 5.52
N LEU A 14 8.65 5.19 5.16
CA LEU A 14 8.04 6.14 6.09
C LEU A 14 6.76 5.62 6.74
N ASP A 15 6.02 4.71 6.09
CA ASP A 15 4.86 4.08 6.71
C ASP A 15 5.27 3.09 7.83
N MET A 16 6.54 2.68 7.91
CA MET A 16 7.08 1.73 8.91
C MET A 16 6.26 0.43 9.04
N LEU A 17 5.57 0.03 7.98
CA LEU A 17 4.68 -1.14 8.04
C LEU A 17 5.38 -2.45 7.68
N SER A 18 4.75 -3.56 8.07
CA SER A 18 5.22 -4.93 7.83
C SER A 18 5.26 -5.35 6.35
N GLU A 19 4.75 -4.51 5.45
CA GLU A 19 4.78 -4.64 3.99
C GLU A 19 6.20 -4.90 3.47
N SER A 20 7.17 -4.13 3.97
CA SER A 20 8.58 -4.20 3.58
C SER A 20 9.18 -5.58 3.86
N VAL A 21 9.01 -6.04 5.10
CA VAL A 21 9.50 -7.32 5.60
C VAL A 21 8.81 -8.48 4.87
N GLY A 22 7.48 -8.41 4.74
CA GLY A 22 6.70 -9.41 4.02
C GLY A 22 7.14 -9.57 2.57
N LEU A 23 7.34 -8.47 1.84
CA LEU A 23 7.79 -8.51 0.44
C LEU A 23 9.24 -8.97 0.30
N LEU A 24 10.13 -8.52 1.18
CA LEU A 24 11.52 -8.96 1.18
C LEU A 24 11.61 -10.49 1.26
N PHE A 25 10.95 -11.08 2.27
CA PHE A 25 10.94 -12.53 2.43
C PHE A 25 10.17 -13.21 1.29
N PHE A 26 9.11 -12.61 0.75
CA PHE A 26 8.40 -13.17 -0.39
C PHE A 26 9.33 -13.33 -1.61
N PHE A 27 10.02 -12.26 -2.02
CA PHE A 27 10.94 -12.31 -3.15
C PHE A 27 12.17 -13.17 -2.86
N LEU A 28 12.66 -13.19 -1.62
CA LEU A 28 13.73 -14.10 -1.22
C LEU A 28 13.30 -15.57 -1.32
N GLY A 29 12.05 -15.88 -0.96
CA GLY A 29 11.46 -17.21 -1.09
C GLY A 29 11.33 -17.65 -2.55
N LEU A 30 10.92 -16.73 -3.44
CA LEU A 30 10.91 -16.94 -4.90
C LEU A 30 12.33 -17.16 -5.45
N TYR A 31 13.31 -16.39 -4.99
CA TYR A 31 14.70 -16.57 -5.38
C TYR A 31 15.26 -17.93 -4.93
N ALA A 32 14.98 -18.34 -3.70
CA ALA A 32 15.35 -19.67 -3.20
C ALA A 32 14.69 -20.80 -4.00
N LEU A 33 13.43 -20.60 -4.44
CA LEU A 33 12.71 -21.53 -5.30
C LEU A 33 13.39 -21.66 -6.68
N GLU A 34 13.81 -20.55 -7.28
CA GLU A 34 14.54 -20.53 -8.56
C GLU A 34 15.86 -21.29 -8.47
N LEU A 35 16.57 -21.16 -7.33
CA LEU A 35 17.78 -21.92 -7.02
C LEU A 35 17.51 -23.39 -6.64
N LYS A 36 16.27 -23.88 -6.78
CA LYS A 36 15.81 -25.22 -6.39
C LYS A 36 16.03 -25.56 -4.90
N LYS A 37 16.21 -24.54 -4.04
CA LYS A 37 16.31 -24.70 -2.57
C LYS A 37 14.91 -24.77 -1.95
N ASN A 38 14.13 -25.77 -2.35
CA ASN A 38 12.70 -25.87 -2.06
C ASN A 38 12.35 -25.85 -0.56
N ARG A 39 13.16 -26.52 0.28
CA ARG A 39 12.95 -26.54 1.74
C ARG A 39 13.11 -25.15 2.35
N LEU A 40 14.18 -24.46 1.97
CA LEU A 40 14.46 -23.09 2.42
C LEU A 40 13.39 -22.12 1.92
N SER A 41 12.94 -22.28 0.67
CA SER A 41 11.85 -21.50 0.11
C SER A 41 10.56 -21.62 0.94
N GLY A 42 10.18 -22.85 1.36
CA GLY A 42 9.04 -23.07 2.24
C GLY A 42 9.15 -22.34 3.59
N ILE A 43 10.31 -22.43 4.26
CA ILE A 43 10.57 -21.72 5.53
C ILE A 43 10.44 -20.21 5.32
N ILE A 44 11.11 -19.66 4.30
CA ILE A 44 11.11 -18.22 4.02
C ILE A 44 9.71 -17.72 3.66
N PHE A 45 8.94 -18.50 2.90
CA PHE A 45 7.55 -18.18 2.60
C PHE A 45 6.67 -18.14 3.84
N ALA A 46 6.89 -19.03 4.82
CA ALA A 46 6.16 -18.96 6.09
C ALA A 46 6.48 -17.66 6.85
N VAL A 47 7.76 -17.26 6.90
CA VAL A 47 8.17 -15.97 7.51
C VAL A 47 7.49 -14.80 6.80
N SER A 48 7.46 -14.79 5.46
CA SER A 48 6.77 -13.78 4.68
C SER A 48 5.27 -13.72 4.99
N PHE A 49 4.59 -14.87 5.04
CA PHE A 49 3.17 -14.97 5.31
C PHE A 49 2.80 -14.42 6.69
N PHE A 50 3.56 -14.78 7.73
CA PHE A 50 3.32 -14.27 9.09
C PHE A 50 3.75 -12.82 9.28
N SER A 51 4.67 -12.31 8.47
CA SER A 51 5.00 -10.88 8.45
C SER A 51 3.86 -10.06 7.85
N ARG A 52 3.19 -10.58 6.81
CA ARG A 52 2.09 -9.89 6.14
C ARG A 52 1.04 -10.87 5.58
N PRO A 53 0.02 -11.24 6.39
CA PRO A 53 -1.02 -12.16 5.95
C PRO A 53 -1.87 -11.66 4.77
N SER A 54 -1.93 -10.35 4.53
CA SER A 54 -2.65 -9.77 3.39
C SER A 54 -2.07 -10.17 2.02
N TYR A 55 -0.88 -10.78 1.99
CA TYR A 55 -0.29 -11.40 0.80
C TYR A 55 -0.75 -12.85 0.58
N LEU A 56 -1.74 -13.34 1.31
CA LEU A 56 -2.31 -14.70 1.17
C LEU A 56 -2.52 -15.12 -0.29
N ILE A 57 -3.06 -14.22 -1.12
CA ILE A 57 -3.33 -14.52 -2.53
C ILE A 57 -2.07 -14.90 -3.33
N PHE A 58 -0.89 -14.36 -2.98
CA PHE A 58 0.37 -14.76 -3.61
C PHE A 58 0.73 -16.22 -3.28
N PHE A 59 0.50 -16.65 -2.04
CA PHE A 59 0.77 -18.02 -1.64
C PHE A 59 -0.20 -18.99 -2.31
N ILE A 60 -1.49 -18.66 -2.35
CA ILE A 60 -2.51 -19.47 -3.05
C ILE A 60 -2.13 -19.63 -4.53
N ALA A 61 -1.89 -18.52 -5.23
CA ALA A 61 -1.50 -18.53 -6.64
C ALA A 61 -0.17 -19.29 -6.86
N GLY A 62 0.82 -19.08 -5.98
CA GLY A 62 2.10 -19.77 -6.03
C GLY A 62 1.99 -21.28 -5.85
N PHE A 63 1.19 -21.75 -4.89
CA PHE A 63 0.96 -23.19 -4.67
C PHE A 63 0.19 -23.83 -5.83
N ILE A 64 -0.82 -23.14 -6.39
CA ILE A 64 -1.51 -23.59 -7.60
C ILE A 64 -0.50 -23.74 -8.76
N TYR A 65 0.37 -22.74 -8.96
CA TYR A 65 1.42 -22.83 -9.97
C TYR A 65 2.36 -24.02 -9.74
N LEU A 66 2.82 -24.23 -8.50
CA LEU A 66 3.66 -25.38 -8.17
C LEU A 66 2.97 -26.71 -8.45
N TYR A 67 1.69 -26.82 -8.14
CA TYR A 67 0.89 -28.02 -8.41
C TYR A 67 0.74 -28.32 -9.91
N LEU A 68 0.56 -27.29 -10.73
CA LEU A 68 0.36 -27.43 -12.18
C LEU A 68 1.68 -27.63 -12.94
N PHE A 69 2.73 -26.89 -12.58
CA PHE A 69 3.94 -26.77 -13.42
C PHE A 69 5.24 -27.26 -12.76
N LYS A 70 5.28 -27.42 -11.43
CA LYS A 70 6.51 -27.74 -10.66
C LYS A 70 6.24 -28.73 -9.53
N ARG A 71 5.56 -29.84 -9.82
CA ARG A 71 5.10 -30.83 -8.83
C ARG A 71 6.20 -31.34 -7.90
N ASP A 72 7.43 -31.51 -8.41
CA ASP A 72 8.58 -31.95 -7.61
C ASP A 72 8.96 -30.96 -6.50
N SER A 73 8.67 -29.67 -6.71
CA SER A 73 8.94 -28.62 -5.74
C SER A 73 7.79 -28.41 -4.76
N LEU A 74 6.57 -28.82 -5.12
CA LEU A 74 5.37 -28.61 -4.29
C LEU A 74 5.51 -29.27 -2.91
N LYS A 75 5.78 -30.58 -2.86
CA LYS A 75 5.85 -31.35 -1.61
C LYS A 75 6.84 -30.73 -0.61
N PRO A 76 8.13 -30.51 -0.96
CA PRO A 76 9.08 -29.93 -0.02
C PRO A 76 8.71 -28.49 0.37
N VAL A 77 8.27 -27.64 -0.56
CA VAL A 77 7.87 -26.25 -0.20
C VAL A 77 6.70 -26.27 0.78
N LEU A 78 5.67 -27.07 0.51
CA LEU A 78 4.45 -27.13 1.33
C LEU A 78 4.73 -27.69 2.73
N ILE A 79 5.50 -28.77 2.85
CA ILE A 79 5.84 -29.38 4.16
C ILE A 79 6.56 -28.36 5.04
N TRP A 80 7.58 -27.69 4.49
CA TRP A 80 8.37 -26.72 5.26
C TRP A 80 7.61 -25.41 5.52
N PHE A 81 6.74 -24.99 4.59
CA PHE A 81 5.84 -23.87 4.81
C PHE A 81 4.86 -24.15 5.97
N LEU A 82 4.20 -25.31 5.96
CA LEU A 82 3.22 -25.68 6.98
C LEU A 82 3.88 -25.94 8.33
N SER A 83 5.03 -26.62 8.37
CA SER A 83 5.72 -26.89 9.64
C SER A 83 6.20 -25.60 10.32
N THR A 84 6.81 -24.68 9.57
CA THR A 84 7.20 -23.36 10.10
C THR A 84 5.98 -22.51 10.48
N SER A 85 4.91 -22.54 9.68
CA SER A 85 3.65 -21.85 10.01
C SER A 85 3.03 -22.38 11.31
N ALA A 86 3.06 -23.70 11.53
CA ALA A 86 2.56 -24.31 12.76
C ALA A 86 3.36 -23.85 13.98
N LEU A 87 4.68 -23.69 13.87
CA LEU A 87 5.51 -23.15 14.95
C LEU A 87 5.13 -21.70 15.29
N PHE A 88 4.89 -20.85 14.27
CA PHE A 88 4.44 -19.48 14.51
C PHE A 88 3.05 -19.43 15.14
N LEU A 89 2.10 -20.24 14.66
CA LEU A 89 0.76 -20.32 15.25
C LEU A 89 0.81 -20.82 16.69
N LEU A 90 1.61 -21.84 16.97
CA LEU A 90 1.78 -22.37 18.32
C LEU A 90 2.35 -21.29 19.25
N PHE A 91 3.38 -20.56 18.82
CA PHE A 91 3.93 -19.45 19.58
C PHE A 91 2.86 -18.38 19.86
N VAL A 92 2.12 -17.93 18.85
CA VAL A 92 1.07 -16.92 19.02
C VAL A 92 -0.04 -17.42 19.94
N PHE A 93 -0.44 -18.69 19.79
CA PHE A 93 -1.48 -19.32 20.59
C PHE A 93 -1.08 -19.48 22.05
N ILE A 94 0.16 -19.88 22.34
CA ILE A 94 0.65 -19.96 23.73
C ILE A 94 0.58 -18.58 24.41
N ASN A 95 0.85 -17.50 23.68
CA ASN A 95 0.87 -16.15 24.25
C ASN A 95 -0.52 -15.48 24.32
N ASN A 96 -1.42 -15.76 23.38
CA ASN A 96 -2.70 -15.04 23.25
C ASN A 96 -3.95 -15.93 23.37
N GLY A 97 -3.79 -17.26 23.37
CA GLY A 97 -4.89 -18.22 23.39
C GLY A 97 -5.89 -18.01 22.26
N MET A 98 -7.18 -18.23 22.57
CA MET A 98 -8.29 -18.08 21.63
C MET A 98 -8.55 -16.63 21.20
N LEU A 99 -8.08 -15.64 21.97
CA LEU A 99 -8.29 -14.22 21.65
C LEU A 99 -7.70 -13.85 20.29
N TYR A 100 -6.58 -14.47 19.91
CA TYR A 100 -5.97 -14.27 18.60
C TYR A 100 -6.93 -14.64 17.45
N PHE A 101 -7.63 -15.77 17.57
CA PHE A 101 -8.57 -16.22 16.54
C PHE A 101 -9.83 -15.34 16.50
N HIS A 102 -10.35 -14.95 17.66
CA HIS A 102 -11.49 -14.02 17.73
C HIS A 102 -11.15 -12.66 17.10
N GLU A 103 -9.96 -12.14 17.39
CA GLU A 103 -9.47 -10.91 16.78
C GLU A 103 -9.29 -11.06 15.27
N GLY A 104 -8.77 -12.20 14.81
CA GLY A 104 -8.63 -12.50 13.38
C GLY A 104 -9.97 -12.52 12.65
N VAL A 105 -11.00 -13.14 13.22
CA VAL A 105 -12.36 -13.15 12.67
C VAL A 105 -12.93 -11.73 12.63
N ARG A 106 -12.87 -11.00 13.76
CA ARG A 106 -13.33 -9.62 13.86
C ARG A 106 -12.64 -8.71 12.83
N PHE A 107 -11.33 -8.89 12.63
CA PHE A 107 -10.55 -8.15 11.64
C PHE A 107 -11.02 -8.43 10.22
N ILE A 108 -11.21 -9.70 9.84
CA ILE A 108 -11.67 -10.08 8.49
C ILE A 108 -13.08 -9.53 8.24
N GLU A 109 -14.00 -9.73 9.18
CA GLU A 109 -15.37 -9.24 9.09
C GLU A 109 -15.41 -7.73 8.96
N GLY A 110 -14.70 -7.02 9.84
CA GLY A 110 -14.54 -5.58 9.75
C GLY A 110 -13.98 -5.18 8.39
N HIS A 111 -12.88 -5.79 7.94
CA HIS A 111 -12.22 -5.44 6.68
C HIS A 111 -13.20 -5.52 5.50
N PHE A 112 -13.99 -6.59 5.39
CA PHE A 112 -14.92 -6.72 4.27
C PHE A 112 -16.24 -5.96 4.44
N SER A 113 -16.59 -5.48 5.64
CA SER A 113 -17.86 -4.78 5.90
C SER A 113 -17.74 -3.26 6.04
N LEU A 114 -16.60 -2.74 6.52
CA LEU A 114 -16.46 -1.33 6.92
C LEU A 114 -15.34 -0.55 6.23
N TRP A 115 -14.15 -1.14 6.01
CA TRP A 115 -12.93 -0.36 5.73
C TRP A 115 -12.03 -0.90 4.60
N GLY A 116 -12.17 -2.17 4.22
CA GLY A 116 -11.26 -2.85 3.29
C GLY A 116 -11.65 -2.83 1.82
N ARG A 117 -12.94 -2.65 1.48
CA ARG A 117 -13.42 -2.63 0.08
C ARG A 117 -13.57 -1.23 -0.54
N GLY A 118 -13.13 -0.20 0.18
CA GLY A 118 -13.21 1.19 -0.30
C GLY A 118 -14.62 1.78 -0.32
N GLN A 119 -15.55 1.23 0.48
CA GLN A 119 -16.93 1.74 0.60
C GLN A 119 -17.00 3.20 1.04
N ASN A 120 -15.99 3.65 1.81
CA ASN A 120 -15.85 5.02 2.30
C ASN A 120 -14.65 5.74 1.67
N SER A 121 -14.18 5.26 0.51
CA SER A 121 -12.97 5.82 -0.09
C SER A 121 -13.22 7.06 -0.92
N GLU A 122 -12.27 8.00 -0.82
CA GLU A 122 -12.29 9.24 -1.60
C GLU A 122 -11.73 9.05 -3.01
N LEU A 123 -10.94 8.00 -3.21
CA LEU A 123 -10.29 7.64 -4.47
C LEU A 123 -10.78 6.28 -4.96
N SER A 124 -10.82 6.08 -6.27
CA SER A 124 -11.01 4.77 -6.88
C SER A 124 -9.68 4.09 -7.22
N TRP A 125 -9.71 2.78 -7.49
CA TRP A 125 -8.55 2.10 -8.05
C TRP A 125 -8.15 2.67 -9.42
N PHE A 126 -9.11 3.16 -10.20
CA PHE A 126 -8.84 3.83 -11.47
C PHE A 126 -7.97 5.07 -11.29
N ASP A 127 -8.31 5.93 -10.32
CA ASP A 127 -7.54 7.15 -10.02
C ASP A 127 -6.09 6.82 -9.63
N ASN A 128 -5.90 5.76 -8.84
CA ASN A 128 -4.57 5.32 -8.43
C ASN A 128 -3.77 4.72 -9.58
N ILE A 129 -4.35 3.78 -10.33
CA ILE A 129 -3.67 3.07 -11.43
C ILE A 129 -3.24 4.05 -12.53
N PHE A 130 -4.11 5.01 -12.89
CA PHE A 130 -3.85 6.00 -13.94
C PHE A 130 -3.28 7.32 -13.41
N SER A 131 -2.80 7.34 -12.17
CA SER A 131 -2.09 8.50 -11.64
C SER A 131 -0.83 8.79 -12.46
N PHE A 132 -0.47 10.07 -12.56
CA PHE A 132 0.68 10.51 -13.37
C PHE A 132 2.00 9.86 -12.91
N VAL A 133 2.14 9.60 -11.61
CA VAL A 133 3.30 8.91 -11.04
C VAL A 133 3.48 7.49 -11.63
N ASN A 134 2.39 6.86 -12.08
CA ASN A 134 2.41 5.53 -12.69
C ASN A 134 2.66 5.52 -14.20
N MET A 135 2.89 6.68 -14.83
CA MET A 135 3.11 6.75 -16.28
C MET A 135 4.23 5.84 -16.80
N PRO A 136 5.37 5.61 -16.09
CA PRO A 136 6.40 4.66 -16.53
C PRO A 136 5.89 3.23 -16.72
N TYR A 137 4.82 2.85 -16.04
CA TYR A 137 4.23 1.51 -16.15
C TYR A 137 3.36 1.33 -17.39
N ILE A 138 3.14 2.37 -18.22
CA ILE A 138 2.50 2.21 -19.54
C ILE A 138 3.27 1.24 -20.43
N PHE A 139 4.59 1.15 -20.26
CA PHE A 139 5.45 0.22 -20.98
C PHE A 139 5.20 -1.25 -20.60
N LEU A 140 4.40 -1.54 -19.57
CA LEU A 140 3.90 -2.89 -19.31
C LEU A 140 3.00 -3.41 -20.45
N ILE A 141 2.48 -2.54 -21.32
CA ILE A 141 1.75 -2.99 -22.52
C ILE A 141 2.61 -3.90 -23.42
N PHE A 142 3.94 -3.75 -23.39
CA PHE A 142 4.85 -4.64 -24.11
C PHE A 142 4.80 -6.10 -23.62
N LEU A 143 4.32 -6.33 -22.39
CA LEU A 143 4.11 -7.68 -21.86
C LEU A 143 3.06 -8.45 -22.66
N LEU A 144 2.05 -7.76 -23.18
CA LEU A 144 0.98 -8.39 -23.98
C LEU A 144 1.51 -8.96 -25.29
N PHE A 145 2.54 -8.33 -25.87
CA PHE A 145 3.08 -8.71 -27.17
C PHE A 145 4.23 -9.71 -27.08
N LYS A 146 4.88 -9.84 -25.91
CA LYS A 146 6.11 -10.63 -25.78
C LYS A 146 6.20 -11.35 -24.45
N GLN A 147 5.27 -12.27 -24.20
CA GLN A 147 5.27 -13.08 -22.99
C GLN A 147 6.37 -14.15 -23.02
N GLU A 148 7.28 -14.11 -22.06
CA GLU A 148 8.28 -15.17 -21.89
C GLU A 148 7.82 -16.22 -20.88
N ARG A 149 7.78 -17.50 -21.30
CA ARG A 149 7.31 -18.62 -20.46
C ARG A 149 8.07 -18.77 -19.14
N ARG A 150 9.34 -18.35 -19.07
CA ARG A 150 10.12 -18.40 -17.82
C ARG A 150 9.54 -17.55 -16.69
N PHE A 151 8.75 -16.52 -17.01
CA PHE A 151 8.13 -15.65 -16.00
C PHE A 151 6.66 -15.97 -15.72
N THR A 152 6.18 -17.15 -16.13
CA THR A 152 4.76 -17.55 -15.94
C THR A 152 4.29 -17.39 -14.50
N LEU A 153 5.12 -17.75 -13.51
CA LEU A 153 4.80 -17.55 -12.10
C LEU A 153 4.60 -16.06 -11.76
N LEU A 154 5.49 -15.18 -12.20
CA LEU A 154 5.37 -13.74 -11.94
C LEU A 154 4.12 -13.15 -12.61
N TYR A 155 3.77 -13.61 -13.82
CA TYR A 155 2.53 -13.20 -14.49
C TYR A 155 1.30 -13.61 -13.68
N LEU A 156 1.26 -14.86 -13.22
CA LEU A 156 0.17 -15.35 -12.38
C LEU A 156 0.05 -14.55 -11.09
N LEU A 157 1.17 -14.32 -10.39
CA LEU A 157 1.21 -13.53 -9.16
C LEU A 157 0.73 -12.10 -9.41
N PHE A 158 1.18 -11.47 -10.49
CA PHE A 158 0.77 -10.10 -10.86
C PHE A 158 -0.74 -10.03 -11.09
N VAL A 159 -1.30 -10.91 -11.92
CA VAL A 159 -2.73 -10.89 -12.26
C VAL A 159 -3.60 -11.24 -11.06
N CYS A 160 -3.28 -12.31 -10.33
CA CYS A 160 -4.06 -12.70 -9.15
C CYS A 160 -4.06 -11.61 -8.08
N TYR A 161 -2.91 -10.97 -7.84
CA TYR A 161 -2.84 -9.88 -6.86
C TYR A 161 -3.49 -8.61 -7.37
N PHE A 162 -3.40 -8.30 -8.66
CA PHE A 162 -4.13 -7.19 -9.26
C PHE A 162 -5.64 -7.35 -9.10
N LEU A 163 -6.19 -8.52 -9.40
CA LEU A 163 -7.60 -8.82 -9.18
C LEU A 163 -7.98 -8.74 -7.70
N TRP A 164 -7.09 -9.20 -6.81
CA TRP A 164 -7.28 -9.11 -5.37
C TRP A 164 -7.36 -7.67 -4.86
N ILE A 165 -6.49 -6.77 -5.33
CA ILE A 165 -6.56 -5.36 -4.89
C ILE A 165 -7.87 -4.72 -5.33
N LEU A 166 -8.33 -4.99 -6.56
CA LEU A 166 -9.57 -4.44 -7.09
C LEU A 166 -10.80 -4.88 -6.27
N PHE A 167 -10.79 -6.12 -5.77
CA PHE A 167 -11.93 -6.69 -5.05
C PHE A 167 -11.89 -6.45 -3.53
N ALA A 168 -10.71 -6.50 -2.93
CA ALA A 168 -10.56 -6.70 -1.49
C ALA A 168 -9.67 -5.67 -0.80
N GLN A 169 -9.16 -4.64 -1.49
CA GLN A 169 -8.28 -3.64 -0.87
C GLN A 169 -8.79 -2.22 -1.06
N ASN A 170 -8.44 -1.37 -0.08
CA ASN A 170 -8.87 0.01 -0.02
C ASN A 170 -7.99 0.88 -0.98
N PRO A 171 -8.61 1.55 -1.97
CA PRO A 171 -7.90 2.39 -2.93
C PRO A 171 -7.26 3.65 -2.31
N ASP A 172 -7.67 4.11 -1.13
CA ASP A 172 -6.98 5.23 -0.46
C ASP A 172 -5.57 4.85 0.02
N SER A 173 -5.27 3.55 0.12
CA SER A 173 -3.99 3.07 0.61
C SER A 173 -3.13 2.55 -0.54
N LEU A 174 -2.28 3.44 -1.06
CA LEU A 174 -1.33 3.15 -2.14
C LEU A 174 -0.34 2.02 -1.81
N ARG A 175 -0.19 1.65 -0.53
CA ARG A 175 0.65 0.53 -0.11
C ARG A 175 0.29 -0.79 -0.79
N HIS A 176 -0.98 -0.99 -1.14
CA HIS A 176 -1.44 -2.21 -1.80
C HIS A 176 -1.01 -2.28 -3.28
N VAL A 177 -0.56 -1.18 -3.89
CA VAL A 177 -0.03 -1.17 -5.27
C VAL A 177 1.43 -1.61 -5.30
N ILE A 178 2.15 -1.43 -4.19
CA ILE A 178 3.59 -1.66 -4.08
C ILE A 178 4.04 -3.07 -4.52
N PRO A 179 3.38 -4.17 -4.13
CA PRO A 179 3.76 -5.49 -4.60
C PRO A 179 3.71 -5.62 -6.14
N LEU A 180 2.71 -5.00 -6.78
CA LEU A 180 2.61 -4.97 -8.25
C LEU A 180 3.73 -4.13 -8.86
N ILE A 181 4.08 -3.00 -8.23
CA ILE A 181 5.18 -2.15 -8.68
C ILE A 181 6.51 -2.90 -8.69
N PHE A 182 6.79 -3.71 -7.67
CA PHE A 182 8.01 -4.53 -7.65
C PHE A 182 8.02 -5.56 -8.79
N ILE A 183 6.92 -6.28 -8.99
CA ILE A 183 6.82 -7.26 -10.09
C ILE A 183 6.89 -6.55 -11.46
N ALA A 184 6.24 -5.40 -11.61
CA ALA A 184 6.29 -4.56 -12.80
C ALA A 184 7.71 -4.08 -13.10
N ASN A 185 8.48 -3.67 -12.08
CA ASN A 185 9.88 -3.29 -12.25
C ASN A 185 10.75 -4.46 -12.73
N ILE A 186 10.48 -5.69 -12.25
CA ILE A 186 11.14 -6.90 -12.77
C ILE A 186 10.80 -7.07 -14.25
N PHE A 187 9.52 -6.99 -14.62
CA PHE A 187 9.08 -7.05 -16.01
C PHE A 187 9.75 -5.99 -16.88
N LEU A 188 9.66 -4.72 -16.51
CA LEU A 188 10.28 -3.61 -17.25
C LEU A 188 11.79 -3.82 -17.41
N SER A 189 12.49 -4.33 -16.39
CA SER A 189 13.94 -4.57 -16.48
C SER A 189 14.33 -5.53 -17.60
N ILE A 190 13.47 -6.50 -17.93
CA ILE A 190 13.71 -7.49 -18.98
C ILE A 190 13.64 -6.84 -20.36
N TYR A 191 12.65 -5.98 -20.60
CA TYR A 191 12.44 -5.34 -21.91
C TYR A 191 13.36 -4.12 -22.10
N LEU A 192 13.53 -3.31 -21.06
CA LEU A 192 14.31 -2.08 -21.11
C LEU A 192 15.82 -2.34 -21.17
N LYS A 193 16.29 -3.57 -20.91
CA LYS A 193 17.71 -3.94 -21.03
C LYS A 193 18.31 -3.55 -22.40
N LYS A 194 17.49 -3.56 -23.46
CA LYS A 194 17.92 -3.21 -24.83
C LYS A 194 17.54 -1.77 -25.23
N MET A 195 16.97 -0.97 -24.33
CA MET A 195 16.43 0.36 -24.61
C MET A 195 16.97 1.38 -23.59
N PRO A 196 18.29 1.68 -23.61
CA PRO A 196 18.94 2.49 -22.57
C PRO A 196 18.37 3.91 -22.48
N LEU A 197 17.94 4.50 -23.61
CA LEU A 197 17.31 5.82 -23.62
C LEU A 197 15.98 5.82 -22.84
N ILE A 198 15.12 4.83 -23.05
CA ILE A 198 13.84 4.72 -22.33
C ILE A 198 14.11 4.47 -20.85
N LEU A 199 15.08 3.61 -20.52
CA LEU A 199 15.48 3.38 -19.14
C LEU A 199 15.93 4.69 -18.48
N PHE A 200 16.78 5.48 -19.14
CA PHE A 200 17.21 6.79 -18.64
C PHE A 200 16.02 7.71 -18.40
N LEU A 201 15.09 7.83 -19.35
CA LEU A 201 13.88 8.65 -19.20
C LEU A 201 13.03 8.23 -17.99
N ILE A 202 12.84 6.93 -17.78
CA ILE A 202 12.09 6.43 -16.62
C ILE A 202 12.82 6.76 -15.30
N LEU A 203 14.15 6.58 -15.26
CA LEU A 203 14.93 6.91 -14.06
C LEU A 203 14.87 8.42 -13.78
N SER A 204 15.07 9.26 -14.78
CA SER A 204 14.96 10.72 -14.68
C SER A 204 13.56 11.15 -14.24
N PHE A 205 12.50 10.56 -14.81
CA PHE A 205 11.12 10.83 -14.43
C PHE A 205 10.85 10.49 -12.97
N ASN A 206 11.30 9.32 -12.52
CA ASN A 206 11.10 8.91 -11.14
C ASN A 206 11.88 9.80 -10.15
N ILE A 207 13.15 10.13 -10.48
CA ILE A 207 13.96 11.05 -9.67
C ILE A 207 13.31 12.43 -9.62
N PHE A 208 12.83 12.95 -10.76
CA PHE A 208 12.10 14.20 -10.82
C PHE A 208 10.90 14.19 -9.87
N HIS A 209 10.10 13.12 -9.86
CA HIS A 209 8.99 12.98 -8.91
C HIS A 209 9.43 12.91 -7.46
N ILE A 210 10.51 12.19 -7.13
CA ILE A 210 11.05 12.16 -5.77
C ILE A 210 11.46 13.58 -5.33
N LEU A 211 12.11 14.34 -6.21
CA LEU A 211 12.55 15.71 -5.92
C LEU A 211 11.40 16.72 -5.78
N GLN A 212 10.19 16.40 -6.25
CA GLN A 212 9.01 17.24 -6.03
C GLN A 212 8.50 17.19 -4.58
N TYR A 213 8.91 16.19 -3.80
CA TYR A 213 8.57 16.07 -2.39
C TYR A 213 9.69 16.67 -1.53
N ASP A 214 9.52 17.94 -1.15
CA ASP A 214 10.45 18.72 -0.35
C ASP A 214 10.06 18.81 1.14
N GLU A 215 8.81 18.46 1.46
CA GLU A 215 8.28 18.54 2.82
C GLU A 215 8.98 17.56 3.78
N LYS A 216 9.36 18.06 4.95
CA LYS A 216 10.01 17.26 6.00
C LYS A 216 9.05 16.76 7.07
N ILE A 217 7.93 17.45 7.24
CA ILE A 217 6.90 17.17 8.25
C ILE A 217 5.58 16.85 7.58
N SER A 218 4.75 16.04 8.24
CA SER A 218 3.47 15.60 7.67
C SER A 218 2.53 16.79 7.44
N PRO A 219 1.60 16.73 6.47
CA PRO A 219 0.60 17.79 6.24
C PRO A 219 -0.15 18.19 7.51
N ILE A 220 -0.49 17.22 8.37
CA ILE A 220 -1.17 17.48 9.64
C ILE A 220 -0.26 18.25 10.61
N GLU A 221 1.03 17.91 10.68
CA GLU A 221 1.99 18.67 11.49
C GLU A 221 2.22 20.07 10.94
N GLN A 222 2.21 20.26 9.61
CA GLN A 222 2.29 21.58 9.00
C GLN A 222 1.09 22.44 9.42
N ILE A 223 -0.12 21.87 9.33
CA ILE A 223 -1.37 22.51 9.77
C ILE A 223 -1.29 22.82 11.27
N ALA A 224 -0.87 21.85 12.09
CA ALA A 224 -0.77 22.02 13.55
C ALA A 224 0.23 23.11 13.96
N LYS A 225 1.24 23.39 13.15
CA LYS A 225 2.17 24.51 13.38
C LYS A 225 1.58 25.86 12.98
N ASN A 226 0.49 25.89 12.22
CA ASN A 226 -0.18 27.13 11.84
C ASN A 226 -0.97 27.70 13.04
N ARG A 227 -0.42 28.74 13.66
CA ARG A 227 -1.02 29.40 14.83
C ARG A 227 -2.26 30.23 14.51
N ALA A 228 -2.55 30.52 13.24
CA ALA A 228 -3.74 31.29 12.83
C ALA A 228 -5.06 30.50 13.02
N LEU A 229 -4.97 29.21 13.32
CA LEU A 229 -6.11 28.31 13.49
C LEU A 229 -6.68 28.30 14.91
N THR A 230 -6.10 29.06 15.84
CA THR A 230 -6.48 28.98 17.25
C THR A 230 -7.90 29.45 17.53
N GLU A 231 -8.48 30.37 16.76
CA GLU A 231 -9.76 31.01 17.11
C GLU A 231 -11.02 30.31 16.59
N ARG A 232 -10.89 29.31 15.71
CA ARG A 232 -12.02 28.64 15.04
C ARG A 232 -12.06 27.14 15.34
N ILE A 233 -13.21 26.52 15.08
CA ILE A 233 -13.35 25.07 15.15
C ILE A 233 -12.77 24.45 13.87
N ILE A 234 -12.04 23.35 14.01
CA ILE A 234 -11.43 22.62 12.92
C ILE A 234 -12.22 21.33 12.71
N ILE A 235 -12.77 21.15 11.51
CA ILE A 235 -13.44 19.92 11.08
C ILE A 235 -12.42 19.12 10.27
N ALA A 236 -12.13 17.88 10.69
CA ALA A 236 -11.11 17.05 10.05
C ALA A 236 -11.54 15.57 9.96
N ASN A 237 -11.15 14.91 8.87
CA ASN A 237 -11.27 13.45 8.70
C ASN A 237 -9.98 12.69 9.08
N ARG A 238 -8.87 13.41 9.34
CA ARG A 238 -7.53 12.84 9.48
C ARG A 238 -6.74 13.60 10.54
N GLY A 239 -5.88 12.89 11.25
CA GLY A 239 -4.98 13.49 12.24
C GLY A 239 -5.70 14.12 13.44
N ILE A 240 -6.94 13.72 13.72
CA ILE A 240 -7.80 14.33 14.75
C ILE A 240 -7.10 14.38 16.10
N GLU A 241 -6.53 13.26 16.56
CA GLU A 241 -5.84 13.20 17.84
C GLU A 241 -4.59 14.09 17.88
N ILE A 242 -3.84 14.16 16.77
CA ILE A 242 -2.68 15.07 16.66
C ILE A 242 -3.17 16.52 16.77
N LEU A 243 -4.21 16.89 16.02
CA LEU A 243 -4.79 18.24 16.07
C LEU A 243 -5.37 18.55 17.45
N ARG A 244 -5.97 17.58 18.15
CA ARG A 244 -6.48 17.75 19.52
C ARG A 244 -5.38 18.02 20.53
N THR A 245 -4.18 17.46 20.36
CA THR A 245 -3.06 17.81 21.25
C THR A 245 -2.62 19.28 21.13
N VAL A 246 -2.90 19.93 19.98
CA VAL A 246 -2.50 21.33 19.73
C VAL A 246 -3.67 22.31 19.92
N TYR A 247 -4.87 21.98 19.45
CA TYR A 247 -6.06 22.85 19.46
C TYR A 247 -7.15 22.41 20.45
N ASN A 248 -6.90 21.36 21.25
CA ASN A 248 -7.82 20.83 22.27
C ASN A 248 -9.20 20.47 21.69
N TYR A 249 -10.28 20.85 22.39
CA TYR A 249 -11.67 20.55 22.07
C TYR A 249 -12.21 21.25 20.82
N ARG A 250 -11.37 22.02 20.11
CA ARG A 250 -11.76 22.74 18.89
C ARG A 250 -11.68 21.86 17.64
N VAL A 251 -11.39 20.57 17.78
CA VAL A 251 -11.30 19.65 16.64
C VAL A 251 -12.52 18.71 16.62
N ALA A 252 -13.38 18.92 15.63
CA ALA A 252 -14.51 18.07 15.33
C ALA A 252 -14.14 16.99 14.32
N ASP A 253 -14.58 15.77 14.60
CA ASP A 253 -14.40 14.62 13.71
C ASP A 253 -15.49 14.61 12.65
N ASN A 254 -15.07 14.74 11.39
CA ASN A 254 -15.98 14.79 10.25
C ASN A 254 -16.56 13.42 9.87
N TYR A 255 -16.13 12.34 10.54
CA TYR A 255 -16.84 11.06 10.52
C TYR A 255 -18.29 11.19 11.02
N TYR A 256 -18.55 12.09 11.98
CA TYR A 256 -19.90 12.39 12.47
C TYR A 256 -20.54 13.50 11.62
N GLY A 257 -20.98 13.13 10.42
CA GLY A 257 -21.43 14.07 9.38
C GLY A 257 -22.47 15.09 9.83
N GLU A 258 -23.48 14.69 10.61
CA GLU A 258 -24.51 15.62 11.12
C GLU A 258 -23.93 16.66 12.08
N SER A 259 -23.03 16.24 12.98
CA SER A 259 -22.33 17.15 13.90
C SER A 259 -21.42 18.11 13.14
N ALA A 260 -20.68 17.62 12.14
CA ALA A 260 -19.81 18.44 11.31
C ALA A 260 -20.63 19.46 10.49
N LYS A 261 -21.77 19.04 9.94
CA LYS A 261 -22.67 19.92 9.19
C LYS A 261 -23.26 21.02 10.07
N TYR A 262 -23.74 20.67 11.26
CA TYR A 262 -24.23 21.66 12.24
C TYR A 262 -23.17 22.70 12.59
N LEU A 263 -21.92 22.27 12.80
CA LEU A 263 -20.80 23.18 13.08
C LEU A 263 -20.47 24.06 11.87
N ASN A 264 -20.55 23.51 10.66
CA ASN A 264 -20.29 24.26 9.43
C ASN A 264 -21.30 25.40 9.24
N GLU A 265 -22.58 25.15 9.53
CA GLU A 265 -23.65 26.14 9.43
C GLU A 265 -23.46 27.37 10.37
N GLN A 266 -22.57 27.28 11.36
CA GLN A 266 -22.23 28.39 12.27
C GLN A 266 -21.13 29.33 11.70
N ASN A 267 -20.63 29.10 10.47
CA ASN A 267 -19.72 29.97 9.69
C ASN A 267 -18.46 30.46 10.43
N ARG A 268 -17.86 29.60 11.26
CA ARG A 268 -16.58 29.86 11.94
C ARG A 268 -15.75 28.60 12.02
N VAL A 269 -15.60 27.92 10.89
CA VAL A 269 -14.90 26.64 10.86
C VAL A 269 -13.80 26.60 9.80
N TYR A 270 -12.75 25.84 10.11
CA TYR A 270 -11.78 25.43 9.13
C TYR A 270 -12.02 23.97 8.78
N ILE A 271 -12.14 23.64 7.50
CA ILE A 271 -12.30 22.26 7.06
C ILE A 271 -10.99 21.77 6.49
N ILE A 272 -10.47 20.66 7.03
CA ILE A 272 -9.32 19.95 6.50
C ILE A 272 -9.82 18.80 5.62
N THR A 273 -9.50 18.86 4.33
CA THR A 273 -9.88 17.85 3.35
C THR A 273 -8.70 17.38 2.53
N ALA A 274 -8.70 16.13 2.09
CA ALA A 274 -7.73 15.61 1.12
C ALA A 274 -8.18 15.81 -0.34
N LYS A 275 -9.43 16.25 -0.54
CA LYS A 275 -9.99 16.51 -1.87
C LYS A 275 -9.79 17.98 -2.24
N LYS A 276 -9.16 18.23 -3.39
CA LYS A 276 -8.92 19.60 -3.87
C LYS A 276 -10.26 20.35 -4.05
N PRO A 277 -10.48 21.47 -3.36
CA PRO A 277 -11.68 22.30 -3.53
C PRO A 277 -11.71 22.95 -4.92
N LYS A 278 -12.92 23.19 -5.46
CA LYS A 278 -13.09 23.81 -6.79
C LYS A 278 -13.22 25.33 -6.74
N GLU A 279 -13.87 25.89 -5.72
CA GLU A 279 -14.34 27.30 -5.73
C GLU A 279 -14.09 28.07 -4.41
N ALA A 280 -13.37 27.48 -3.46
CA ALA A 280 -13.12 28.09 -2.16
C ALA A 280 -11.67 28.59 -2.03
N ASP A 281 -11.44 29.60 -1.18
CA ASP A 281 -10.09 29.98 -0.76
C ASP A 281 -9.53 28.88 0.16
N TYR A 282 -8.38 28.34 -0.20
CA TYR A 282 -7.76 27.25 0.55
C TYR A 282 -6.24 27.38 0.62
N GLU A 283 -5.70 26.96 1.76
CA GLU A 283 -4.27 26.76 1.94
C GLU A 283 -3.90 25.30 1.63
N ILE A 284 -2.74 25.09 1.01
CA ILE A 284 -2.25 23.77 0.58
C ILE A 284 -1.15 23.31 1.54
N TYR A 285 -1.29 22.08 2.04
CA TYR A 285 -0.32 21.41 2.89
C TYR A 285 0.12 20.11 2.22
N LYS A 286 1.30 20.12 1.61
CA LYS A 286 1.76 19.02 0.75
C LYS A 286 2.21 17.81 1.57
N GLY A 287 1.97 16.62 1.02
CA GLY A 287 2.52 15.37 1.54
C GLY A 287 4.02 15.27 1.29
N ARG A 288 4.70 14.43 2.09
CA ARG A 288 6.15 14.17 1.99
C ARG A 288 6.49 13.09 0.95
N PHE A 289 5.50 12.35 0.46
CA PHE A 289 5.67 11.27 -0.51
C PHE A 289 4.34 10.94 -1.20
N VAL A 290 4.38 10.11 -2.26
CA VAL A 290 3.20 9.79 -3.10
C VAL A 290 2.02 9.24 -2.32
N GLY A 291 2.30 8.40 -1.32
CA GLY A 291 1.30 7.79 -0.43
C GLY A 291 0.68 8.74 0.59
N GLU A 292 1.31 9.87 0.88
CA GLU A 292 0.83 10.84 1.86
C GLU A 292 -0.03 11.89 1.16
N LYS A 293 -1.33 11.93 1.50
CA LYS A 293 -2.26 12.84 0.85
C LYS A 293 -1.90 14.29 1.14
N THR A 294 -1.90 15.13 0.09
CA THR A 294 -1.91 16.58 0.25
C THR A 294 -3.24 16.99 0.90
N LEU A 295 -3.17 17.86 1.90
CA LEU A 295 -4.34 18.37 2.61
C LEU A 295 -4.61 19.82 2.20
N TYR A 296 -5.88 20.16 2.16
CA TYR A 296 -6.38 21.49 1.87
C TYR A 296 -7.14 21.99 3.08
N LEU A 297 -6.81 23.19 3.52
CA LEU A 297 -7.49 23.88 4.61
C LEU A 297 -8.41 24.95 4.01
N LEU A 298 -9.71 24.69 4.08
CA LEU A 298 -10.76 25.60 3.64
C LEU A 298 -11.06 26.62 4.72
N LYS A 299 -11.18 27.90 4.33
CA LYS A 299 -11.62 28.98 5.21
C LYS A 299 -13.09 29.29 4.89
N GLU A 300 -14.00 28.78 5.71
CA GLU A 300 -15.43 29.17 5.71
C GLU A 300 -15.71 30.12 6.88
#